data_AF-A0A357CKV9-F1
#
_entry.id   AF-A0A357CKV9-F1
#
_cell.length_a   1.000
_cell.length_b   1.000
_cell.length_c   1.000
_cell.angle_alpha   90.00
_cell.angle_beta   90.00
_cell.angle_gamma   90.00
#
_symmetry.space_group_name_H-M   'P 1'
#
loop_
_entity.id
_entity.type
_entity.pdbx_description
1 polymer ?
#
loop_
_entity_poly.entity_id
_entity_poly.type
_entity_poly.pdbx_seq_one_letter_code
_entity_poly.pdbx_strand_id
1 'polypeptide(L)' 'MSAESIRLRVEVEGDGIIVTMSGTAFRVIYRKQAHTTGLVAFDVRGAPGAAISQVEFLARAWKLANDKARELGWIV' A
#
# COMPACT_ATOMS: atom_id res chain seq x y z
N MET A 1 10.35 -21.54 -12.33
CA MET A 1 9.52 -20.40 -11.91
C MET A 1 10.44 -19.21 -11.76
N SER A 2 10.42 -18.28 -12.71
CA SER A 2 11.20 -17.04 -12.63
C SER A 2 10.68 -16.20 -11.48
N ALA A 3 11.57 -15.63 -10.66
CA ALA A 3 11.20 -14.68 -9.63
C ALA A 3 10.51 -13.49 -10.31
N GLU A 4 9.18 -13.49 -10.28
CA GLU A 4 8.40 -12.36 -10.72
C GLU A 4 8.80 -11.19 -9.81
N SER A 5 9.49 -10.21 -10.38
CA SER A 5 9.85 -9.00 -9.65
C SER A 5 8.58 -8.43 -9.01
N ILE A 6 8.55 -8.36 -7.68
CA ILE A 6 7.41 -7.83 -6.91
C ILE A 6 7.12 -6.41 -7.40
N ARG A 7 6.08 -6.28 -8.23
CA ARG A 7 5.69 -5.00 -8.84
C ARG A 7 4.50 -4.41 -8.12
N LEU A 8 4.80 -3.53 -7.16
CA LEU A 8 3.80 -2.73 -6.46
C LEU A 8 3.36 -1.56 -7.33
N ARG A 9 2.06 -1.25 -7.28
CA ARG A 9 1.45 -0.08 -7.92
C ARG A 9 0.82 0.79 -6.85
N VAL A 10 0.89 2.10 -7.05
CA VAL A 10 0.32 3.10 -6.14
C VAL A 10 -0.67 3.95 -6.93
N GLU A 11 -1.90 4.01 -6.43
CA GLU A 11 -3.00 4.82 -6.97
C GLU A 11 -3.52 5.74 -5.86
N VAL A 12 -4.06 6.90 -6.25
CA VAL A 12 -4.61 7.89 -5.32
C VAL A 12 -6.05 8.15 -5.71
N GLU A 13 -6.98 7.92 -4.78
CA GLU A 13 -8.41 8.15 -4.96
C GLU A 13 -8.95 8.90 -3.74
N GLY A 14 -9.33 10.17 -3.93
CA GLY A 14 -9.80 11.02 -2.83
C GLY A 14 -8.74 11.20 -1.73
N ASP A 15 -9.07 10.75 -0.52
CA ASP A 15 -8.18 10.72 0.65
C ASP A 15 -7.46 9.38 0.85
N GLY A 16 -7.59 8.47 -0.13
CA GLY A 16 -7.03 7.12 -0.12
C GLY A 16 -5.80 6.99 -1.01
N ILE A 17 -4.74 6.36 -0.48
CA ILE A 17 -3.61 5.81 -1.23
C ILE A 17 -3.80 4.30 -1.28
N ILE A 18 -4.00 3.78 -2.49
CA ILE A 18 -4.23 2.36 -2.75
C ILE A 18 -2.90 1.77 -3.24
N VAL A 19 -2.43 0.73 -2.55
CA VAL A 19 -1.26 -0.03 -2.98
C VAL A 19 -1.70 -1.44 -3.35
N THR A 20 -1.33 -1.89 -4.55
CA THR A 20 -1.61 -3.25 -5.05
C THR A 20 -0.32 -3.93 -5.47
N MET A 21 -0.31 -5.27 -5.45
CA MET A 21 0.78 -6.07 -6.02
C MET A 21 0.33 -6.76 -7.31
N SER A 22 0.98 -6.40 -8.41
CA SER A 22 0.68 -6.96 -9.74
C SER A 22 0.77 -8.49 -9.72
N GLY A 23 -0.16 -9.16 -10.40
CA GLY A 23 -0.21 -10.62 -10.46
C GLY A 23 -0.80 -11.30 -9.24
N THR A 24 -1.24 -10.55 -8.21
CA THR A 24 -1.87 -11.12 -7.00
C THR A 24 -3.10 -10.35 -6.56
N ALA A 25 -3.84 -10.89 -5.59
CA ALA A 25 -4.96 -10.21 -4.95
C ALA A 25 -4.55 -9.24 -3.83
N PHE A 26 -3.25 -9.05 -3.57
CA PHE A 26 -2.80 -8.17 -2.49
C PHE A 26 -3.18 -6.73 -2.76
N ARG A 27 -3.84 -6.14 -1.78
CA ARG A 27 -4.24 -4.73 -1.80
C ARG A 27 -4.29 -4.19 -0.38
N VAL A 28 -3.87 -2.94 -0.23
CA VAL A 28 -4.13 -2.16 0.99
C VAL A 28 -4.53 -0.75 0.60
N ILE A 29 -5.48 -0.18 1.34
CA ILE A 29 -5.83 1.24 1.25
C ILE A 29 -5.34 1.91 2.53
N TYR A 30 -4.56 2.96 2.37
CA TYR A 30 -4.23 3.88 3.45
C TYR A 30 -5.02 5.16 3.28
N ARG A 31 -5.62 5.67 4.35
CA ARG A 31 -6.32 6.96 4.33
C ARG A 31 -5.62 7.99 5.18
N LYS A 32 -5.70 9.25 4.75
CA LYS A 32 -5.34 10.39 5.60
C LYS A 32 -6.34 10.47 6.76
N GLN A 33 -5.85 10.65 7.98
CA GLN A 33 -6.72 10.96 9.11
C GLN A 33 -7.01 12.46 9.14
N ALA A 34 -8.28 12.84 9.34
CA ALA A 34 -8.74 14.23 9.24
C ALA A 34 -8.09 15.22 10.25
N HIS A 35 -7.40 14.70 11.28
CA HIS A 35 -6.83 15.51 12.36
C HIS A 35 -5.44 15.07 12.83
N THR A 36 -4.76 14.18 12.08
CA THR A 36 -3.40 13.76 12.40
C THR A 36 -2.51 13.86 11.17
N THR A 37 -1.20 13.93 11.40
CA THR A 37 -0.17 13.90 10.35
C THR A 37 0.14 12.48 9.87
N GLY A 38 -0.79 11.53 10.03
CA GLY A 38 -0.56 10.11 9.77
C GLY A 38 -1.51 9.49 8.75
N LEU A 39 -1.09 8.33 8.25
CA LEU A 39 -1.92 7.42 7.49
C LEU A 39 -2.45 6.31 8.40
N VAL A 40 -3.66 5.82 8.11
CA VAL A 40 -4.21 4.62 8.74
C VAL A 40 -4.56 3.59 7.66
N ALA A 41 -4.27 2.32 7.90
CA ALA A 41 -4.76 1.25 7.05
C ALA A 41 -6.28 1.15 7.20
N PHE A 42 -7.01 1.40 6.12
CA PHE A 42 -8.47 1.37 6.09
C PHE A 42 -9.00 0.00 5.66
N ASP A 43 -8.35 -0.63 4.69
CA ASP A 43 -8.73 -1.95 4.18
C ASP A 43 -7.47 -2.71 3.77
N VAL A 44 -7.43 -4.01 4.07
CA VAL A 44 -6.33 -4.91 3.74
C VAL A 44 -6.89 -6.20 3.17
N ARG A 45 -6.52 -6.51 1.94
CA ARG A 45 -6.80 -7.78 1.28
C ARG A 45 -5.51 -8.57 1.12
N GLY A 46 -5.49 -9.77 1.70
CA GLY A 46 -4.42 -10.74 1.52
C GLY A 46 -4.51 -11.50 0.19
N ALA A 47 -3.41 -12.12 -0.23
CA ALA A 47 -3.36 -13.05 -1.35
C ALA A 47 -2.81 -14.41 -0.88
N PRO A 48 -3.69 -15.37 -0.50
CA PRO A 48 -3.27 -16.72 -0.19
C PRO A 48 -2.51 -17.34 -1.36
N GLY A 49 -1.39 -18.00 -1.08
CA GLY A 49 -0.55 -18.63 -2.11
C GLY A 49 0.35 -17.67 -2.90
N ALA A 50 0.38 -16.38 -2.55
CA ALA A 50 1.34 -15.44 -3.12
C ALA A 50 2.78 -15.77 -2.70
N ALA A 51 3.74 -15.36 -3.53
CA ALA A 51 5.17 -15.60 -3.29
C ALA A 51 5.73 -14.89 -2.05
N ILE A 52 5.07 -13.84 -1.56
CA ILE A 52 5.44 -13.13 -0.33
C ILE A 52 4.33 -13.18 0.70
N SER A 53 4.73 -13.08 1.96
CA SER A 53 3.79 -12.98 3.08
C SER A 53 3.01 -11.67 3.05
N GLN A 54 1.84 -11.65 3.69
CA GLN A 54 1.06 -10.44 3.87
C GLN A 54 1.83 -9.37 4.67
N VAL A 55 2.62 -9.78 5.66
CA VAL A 55 3.44 -8.87 6.47
C VAL A 55 4.49 -8.18 5.61
N GLU A 56 5.15 -8.93 4.72
CA GLU A 56 6.14 -8.37 3.80
C GLU A 56 5.50 -7.40 2.79
N PHE A 57 4.33 -7.77 2.25
CA PHE A 57 3.55 -6.87 1.38
C PHE A 57 3.21 -5.56 2.12
N LEU A 58 2.67 -5.65 3.34
CA LEU A 58 2.27 -4.49 4.14
C LEU A 58 3.45 -3.59 4.50
N ALA A 59 4.62 -4.15 4.83
CA ALA A 59 5.81 -3.34 5.12
C ALA A 59 6.25 -2.52 3.89
N ARG A 60 6.26 -3.14 2.71
CA ARG A 60 6.60 -2.46 1.45
C ARG A 60 5.53 -1.44 1.05
N ALA A 61 4.26 -1.79 1.20
CA ALA A 61 3.14 -0.92 0.88
C ALA A 61 3.07 0.29 1.82
N TRP A 62 3.35 0.11 3.11
CA TRP A 62 3.41 1.19 4.09
C TRP A 62 4.48 2.23 3.72
N LYS A 63 5.67 1.78 3.31
CA LYS A 63 6.73 2.66 2.84
C LYS A 63 6.28 3.49 1.64
N LEU A 64 5.77 2.83 0.59
CA LEU A 64 5.30 3.51 -0.62
C LEU A 64 4.16 4.49 -0.34
N ALA A 65 3.23 4.14 0.54
CA ALA A 65 2.13 5.01 0.89
C ALA A 65 2.59 6.24 1.66
N ASN A 66 3.55 6.10 2.59
CA ASN A 66 4.12 7.25 3.29
C ASN A 66 4.92 8.15 2.35
N ASP A 67 5.70 7.58 1.44
CA ASP A 67 6.45 8.36 0.44
C ASP A 67 5.48 9.15 -0.45
N LYS A 68 4.43 8.50 -0.97
CA LYS A 68 3.37 9.17 -1.74
C LYS A 68 2.63 10.23 -0.92
N ALA A 69 2.33 9.97 0.35
CA ALA A 69 1.67 10.94 1.22
C ALA A 69 2.54 12.19 1.48
N ARG A 70 3.86 12.03 1.60
CA ARG A 70 4.79 13.17 1.69
C ARG A 70 4.83 13.97 0.39
N GLU A 71 4.87 13.28 -0.76
CA GLU A 71 4.80 13.93 -2.08
C GLU A 71 3.51 14.75 -2.27
N LEU A 72 2.39 14.25 -1.73
CA LEU A 72 1.09 14.94 -1.77
C LEU A 72 0.94 16.03 -0.69
N GLY A 73 1.93 16.21 0.19
CA GLY A 73 1.85 17.15 1.33
C GLY A 73 0.80 16.75 2.37
N TRP A 74 0.40 15.48 2.43
CA TRP A 74 -0.56 15.00 3.42
C TRP A 74 0.05 14.85 4.80
N ILE A 75 1.34 14.51 4.84
CA ILE A 75 2.15 14.29 6.04
C ILE A 75 3.52 14.97 5.85
N VAL A 76 4.17 15.33 6.96
CA VAL A 76 5.50 15.97 7.02
C VAL A 76 6.62 14.97 7.28
#